data_AF-A0A921FK76-F1
#
_entry.id   AF-A0A921FK76-F1
#
_cell.length_a   1.000
_cell.length_b   1.000
_cell.length_c   1.000
_cell.angle_alpha   90.00
_cell.angle_beta   90.00
_cell.angle_gamma   90.00
#
_symmetry.space_group_name_H-M   'P 1'
#
loop_
_entity.id
_entity.type
_entity.pdbx_description
1 polymer ?
#
loop_
_entity_poly.entity_id
_entity_poly.type
_entity_poly.pdbx_seq_one_letter_code
_entity_poly.pdbx_strand_id
1 'polypeptide(L)'
;MMMARRKIDVADGVAAVRTWAADPAAAPRSIRALAVRYSLEALADLAPGRSVEVRVPPFGVTQILKGTVHTRGTPPAVVETSADTWLALVTGQLAWADAVAAGDVVASGQRTDLTALLPLVKI
;
A
#
# COMPACT_ATOMS: atom_id res chain seq x y z
N MET A 1 3.58 15.04 -16.99
CA MET A 1 3.68 14.29 -15.73
C MET A 1 4.34 12.97 -16.07
N MET A 2 5.58 12.73 -15.67
CA MET A 2 6.24 11.44 -15.91
C MET A 2 5.59 10.43 -14.98
N MET A 3 4.69 9.61 -15.50
CA MET A 3 4.32 8.38 -14.82
C MET A 3 5.55 7.47 -14.86
N ALA A 4 6.00 7.00 -13.70
CA ALA A 4 6.98 5.94 -13.69
C ALA A 4 6.39 4.78 -14.50
N ARG A 5 7.13 4.28 -15.50
CA ARG A 5 6.67 3.15 -16.28
C ARG A 5 6.46 1.98 -15.32
N ARG A 6 5.20 1.53 -15.18
CA ARG A 6 4.84 0.41 -14.31
C ARG A 6 5.74 -0.78 -14.61
N LYS A 7 6.36 -1.36 -13.57
CA LYS A 7 7.34 -2.45 -13.74
C LYS A 7 6.67 -3.81 -13.75
N ILE A 8 5.57 -3.95 -13.02
CA ILE A 8 4.79 -5.18 -12.92
C ILE A 8 3.64 -5.15 -13.93
N ASP A 9 3.48 -6.22 -14.70
CA ASP A 9 2.35 -6.34 -15.61
C ASP A 9 1.02 -6.28 -14.84
N VAL A 10 0.03 -5.58 -15.42
CA VAL A 10 -1.25 -5.33 -14.75
C VAL A 10 -2.05 -6.62 -14.56
N ALA A 11 -2.03 -7.50 -15.57
CA ALA A 11 -2.75 -8.77 -15.48
C ALA A 11 -2.12 -9.67 -14.41
N ASP A 12 -0.80 -9.78 -14.39
CA ASP A 12 -0.07 -10.56 -13.39
C ASP A 12 -0.27 -10.01 -11.96
N GLY A 13 -0.22 -8.69 -11.80
CA GLY A 13 -0.43 -8.02 -10.52
C GLY A 13 -1.85 -8.22 -9.97
N VAL A 14 -2.87 -8.02 -10.81
CA VAL A 14 -4.27 -8.27 -10.42
C VAL A 14 -4.51 -9.75 -10.13
N ALA A 15 -3.95 -10.67 -10.93
CA ALA A 15 -4.07 -12.11 -10.68
C ALA A 15 -3.43 -12.50 -9.34
N ALA A 16 -2.29 -11.92 -8.98
CA ALA A 16 -1.64 -12.15 -7.70
C ALA A 16 -2.49 -11.66 -6.52
N VAL A 17 -3.07 -10.46 -6.62
CA VAL A 17 -4.00 -9.93 -5.59
C VAL A 17 -5.22 -10.83 -5.43
N ARG A 18 -5.84 -11.26 -6.54
CA ARG A 18 -7.00 -12.17 -6.51
C ARG A 18 -6.65 -13.54 -5.94
N THR A 19 -5.50 -14.10 -6.30
CA THR A 19 -5.02 -15.37 -5.76
C THR A 19 -4.82 -15.29 -4.25
N TRP A 20 -4.20 -14.21 -3.77
CA TRP A 20 -4.08 -13.99 -2.33
C TRP A 20 -5.45 -13.81 -1.65
N ALA A 21 -6.36 -13.03 -2.24
CA ALA A 21 -7.65 -12.75 -1.63
C ALA A 21 -8.56 -13.98 -1.50
N ALA A 22 -8.40 -14.97 -2.39
CA ALA A 22 -9.17 -16.21 -2.37
C ALA A 22 -8.78 -17.14 -1.22
N ASP A 23 -7.48 -17.22 -0.88
CA ASP A 23 -6.98 -17.97 0.28
C ASP A 23 -5.68 -17.31 0.81
N PRO A 24 -5.80 -16.29 1.68
CA PRO A 24 -4.64 -15.58 2.21
C PRO A 24 -3.68 -16.48 2.98
N ALA A 25 -4.17 -17.56 3.59
CA ALA A 25 -3.36 -18.48 4.39
C ALA A 25 -2.50 -19.37 3.48
N ALA A 26 -3.07 -19.92 2.41
CA ALA A 26 -2.36 -20.80 1.48
C ALA A 26 -1.52 -20.06 0.42
N ALA A 27 -1.73 -18.75 0.24
CA ALA A 27 -0.98 -17.97 -0.75
C ALA A 27 0.54 -18.14 -0.58
N PRO A 28 1.32 -18.46 -1.64
CA PRO A 28 2.77 -18.54 -1.54
C PRO A 28 3.42 -17.18 -1.24
N ARG A 29 4.63 -17.18 -0.65
CA ARG A 29 5.41 -15.96 -0.40
C ARG A 29 5.63 -15.13 -1.67
N SER A 30 5.83 -15.78 -2.82
CA SER A 30 6.00 -15.11 -4.12
C SER A 30 4.74 -14.37 -4.57
N ILE A 31 3.55 -14.95 -4.34
CA ILE A 31 2.26 -14.32 -4.64
C ILE A 31 2.04 -13.10 -3.73
N ARG A 32 2.28 -13.24 -2.42
CA ARG A 32 2.23 -12.09 -1.48
C ARG A 32 3.17 -10.97 -1.93
N ALA A 33 4.42 -11.32 -2.25
CA ALA A 33 5.41 -10.34 -2.69
C ALA A 33 5.00 -9.61 -3.98
N LEU A 34 4.46 -10.34 -4.96
CA LEU A 34 3.98 -9.76 -6.21
C LEU A 34 2.77 -8.85 -5.99
N ALA A 35 1.77 -9.31 -5.23
CA ALA A 35 0.57 -8.55 -4.91
C ALA A 35 0.89 -7.25 -4.14
N VAL A 36 1.79 -7.32 -3.14
CA VAL A 36 2.23 -6.14 -2.38
C VAL A 36 2.97 -5.15 -3.27
N ARG A 37 3.98 -5.59 -4.03
CA ARG A 37 4.75 -4.68 -4.89
C ARG A 37 3.87 -4.03 -5.97
N TYR A 38 2.98 -4.81 -6.58
CA TYR A 38 2.03 -4.30 -7.56
C TYR A 38 1.11 -3.22 -6.96
N SER A 39 0.51 -3.49 -5.81
CA SER A 39 -0.40 -2.54 -5.16
C SER A 39 0.30 -1.29 -4.65
N LEU A 40 1.56 -1.38 -4.22
CA LEU A 40 2.38 -0.21 -3.89
C LEU A 40 2.73 0.63 -5.13
N GLU A 41 3.01 0.00 -6.28
CA GLU A 41 3.17 0.73 -7.56
C GLU A 41 1.86 1.41 -7.97
N ALA A 42 0.72 0.70 -7.88
CA ALA A 42 -0.59 1.25 -8.19
C ALA A 42 -0.97 2.44 -7.30
N LEU A 43 -0.66 2.38 -5.99
CA LEU A 43 -0.87 3.48 -5.06
C LEU A 43 -0.02 4.71 -5.44
N ALA A 44 1.24 4.50 -5.84
CA ALA A 44 2.14 5.57 -6.27
C ALA A 44 1.69 6.23 -7.58
N ASP A 45 1.17 5.43 -8.51
CA ASP A 45 0.59 5.91 -9.76
C ASP A 45 -0.68 6.75 -9.50
N LEU A 46 -1.53 6.30 -8.58
CA LEU A 46 -2.77 6.97 -8.21
C LEU A 46 -2.51 8.30 -7.48
N ALA A 47 -1.57 8.30 -6.54
CA ALA A 47 -1.30 9.43 -5.65
C ALA A 47 0.19 9.80 -5.65
N PRO A 48 0.76 10.29 -6.77
CA PRO A 48 2.20 10.48 -6.89
C PRO A 48 2.71 11.60 -5.98
N GLY A 49 3.86 11.38 -5.35
CA GLY A 49 4.55 12.37 -4.54
C GLY A 49 5.54 11.74 -3.57
N ARG A 50 6.01 12.52 -2.60
CA ARG A 50 7.10 12.14 -1.69
C ARG A 50 6.85 12.54 -0.25
N SER A 51 5.61 12.89 0.08
CA SER A 51 5.27 13.41 1.39
C SER A 51 4.95 12.32 2.40
N VAL A 52 4.38 11.19 1.97
CA VAL A 52 4.06 10.05 2.83
C VAL A 52 4.77 8.81 2.31
N GLU A 53 5.43 8.08 3.21
CA GLU A 53 6.06 6.80 2.90
C GLU A 53 5.20 5.64 3.39
N VAL A 54 4.87 4.71 2.51
CA VAL A 54 4.07 3.52 2.83
C VAL A 54 4.98 2.30 2.78
N ARG A 55 5.11 1.59 3.91
CA ARG A 55 6.02 0.47 4.12
C ARG A 55 5.24 -0.80 4.38
N VAL A 56 5.59 -1.85 3.64
CA VAL A 56 5.02 -3.19 3.80
C VAL A 56 6.17 -4.20 3.86
N PRO A 57 6.88 -4.30 5.00
CA PRO A 57 7.99 -5.22 5.15
C PRO A 57 7.52 -6.68 5.06
N PRO A 58 8.33 -7.58 4.47
CA PRO A 58 9.64 -7.34 3.87
C PRO A 58 9.58 -7.01 2.36
N PHE A 59 8.39 -6.75 1.80
CA PHE A 59 8.16 -6.82 0.36
C PHE A 59 8.37 -5.51 -0.39
N GLY A 60 8.15 -4.36 0.24
CA GLY A 60 8.38 -3.09 -0.43
C GLY A 60 8.05 -1.84 0.36
N VAL A 61 8.36 -0.71 -0.26
CA VAL A 61 8.08 0.64 0.20
C VAL A 61 7.76 1.50 -1.01
N THR A 62 6.84 2.44 -0.87
CA THR A 62 6.56 3.48 -1.88
C THR A 62 6.38 4.85 -1.23
N GLN A 63 6.45 5.91 -2.02
CA GLN A 63 6.15 7.26 -1.57
C GLN A 63 4.99 7.85 -2.37
N ILE A 64 4.10 8.54 -1.66
CA ILE A 64 2.85 9.07 -2.20
C ILE A 64 2.59 10.49 -1.71
N LEU A 65 1.57 11.10 -2.31
CA LEU A 65 1.04 12.43 -2.03
C LEU A 65 2.04 13.56 -2.28
N LYS A 66 1.63 14.53 -3.09
CA LYS A 66 2.38 15.78 -3.30
C LYS A 66 2.38 16.60 -2.02
N GLY A 67 3.44 17.35 -1.76
CA GLY A 67 3.51 18.30 -0.65
C GLY A 67 4.94 18.55 -0.23
N THR A 68 5.10 19.35 0.84
CA THR A 68 6.42 19.61 1.39
C THR A 68 7.06 18.31 1.85
N VAL A 69 8.31 18.12 1.42
CA VAL A 69 9.19 17.10 1.97
C VAL A 69 9.70 17.64 3.31
N HIS A 70 9.84 16.77 4.29
CA HIS A 70 10.22 17.09 5.66
C HIS A 70 11.30 18.17 5.74
N THR A 71 10.98 19.26 6.42
CA THR A 71 11.97 20.23 6.88
C THR A 71 12.54 19.76 8.22
N ARG A 72 13.77 20.17 8.54
CA ARG A 72 14.44 19.83 9.81
C ARG A 72 13.48 20.07 10.99
N GLY A 73 13.21 19.03 11.78
CA GLY A 73 12.38 19.10 13.00
C GLY A 73 11.00 18.44 12.93
N THR A 74 10.49 18.09 11.74
CA THR A 74 9.24 17.32 11.62
C THR A 74 9.57 15.86 11.26
N PRO A 75 9.04 14.85 11.99
CA PRO A 75 9.28 13.44 11.67
C PRO A 75 8.55 13.03 10.38
N PRO A 76 9.12 12.11 9.57
CA PRO A 76 8.54 11.66 8.31
C PRO A 76 7.10 11.15 8.50
N ALA A 77 6.19 11.52 7.59
CA ALA A 77 4.88 10.90 7.53
C ALA A 77 5.04 9.47 6.99
N VAL A 78 4.71 8.48 7.82
CA VAL A 78 4.94 7.06 7.55
C VAL A 78 3.66 6.28 7.84
N VAL A 79 3.32 5.38 6.93
CA VAL A 79 2.36 4.29 7.13
C VAL A 79 3.15 2.99 7.09
N GLU A 80 3.04 2.16 8.11
CA GLU A 80 3.68 0.84 8.15
C GLU A 80 2.69 -0.23 8.60
N THR A 81 2.69 -1.37 7.91
CA THR A 81 1.79 -2.49 8.22
C THR A 81 2.30 -3.82 7.63
N SER A 82 1.69 -4.93 8.03
CA SER A 82 2.01 -6.26 7.52
C SER A 82 1.55 -6.45 6.06
N ALA A 83 2.07 -7.47 5.39
CA ALA A 83 1.66 -7.80 4.02
C ALA A 83 0.18 -8.18 3.92
N ASP A 84 -0.33 -9.01 4.85
CA ASP A 84 -1.71 -9.48 4.80
C ASP A 84 -2.69 -8.36 5.19
N THR A 85 -2.35 -7.52 6.17
CA THR A 85 -3.13 -6.32 6.51
C THR A 85 -3.18 -5.35 5.32
N TRP A 86 -2.03 -5.06 4.69
CA TRP A 86 -1.98 -4.21 3.50
C TRP A 86 -2.86 -4.75 2.38
N LEU A 87 -2.77 -6.03 2.07
CA LEU A 87 -3.55 -6.61 0.99
C LEU A 87 -5.05 -6.64 1.31
N ALA A 88 -5.44 -6.84 2.58
CA ALA A 88 -6.84 -6.74 3.00
C ALA A 88 -7.41 -5.32 2.83
N LEU A 89 -6.60 -4.29 3.08
CA LEU A 89 -6.96 -2.89 2.82
C LEU A 89 -7.07 -2.61 1.31
N VAL A 90 -6.12 -3.12 0.53
CA VAL A 90 -6.07 -2.97 -0.95
C VAL A 90 -7.29 -3.58 -1.62
N THR A 91 -7.80 -4.70 -1.10
CA THR A 91 -8.98 -5.40 -1.60
C THR A 91 -10.30 -4.94 -0.99
N GLY A 92 -10.24 -4.14 0.09
CA GLY A 92 -11.40 -3.68 0.84
C GLY A 92 -12.01 -4.74 1.77
N GLN A 93 -11.29 -5.84 2.04
CA GLN A 93 -11.67 -6.86 3.03
C GLN A 93 -11.48 -6.36 4.47
N LEU A 94 -10.65 -5.34 4.65
CA LEU A 94 -10.44 -4.62 5.92
C LEU A 94 -10.60 -3.12 5.64
N ALA A 95 -11.34 -2.41 6.50
CA ALA A 95 -11.44 -0.96 6.40
C ALA A 95 -10.22 -0.29 7.05
N TRP A 96 -9.82 0.86 6.51
CA TRP A 96 -8.68 1.64 7.03
C TRP A 96 -8.84 1.99 8.51
N ALA A 97 -10.00 2.52 8.89
CA ALA A 97 -10.27 2.93 10.27
C ALA A 97 -10.16 1.75 11.25
N ASP A 98 -10.64 0.57 10.86
CA ASP A 98 -10.60 -0.62 11.70
C ASP A 98 -9.15 -1.11 11.89
N ALA A 99 -8.35 -1.11 10.83
CA ALA A 99 -6.95 -1.53 10.90
C ALA A 99 -6.10 -0.60 11.79
N VAL A 100 -6.35 0.71 11.73
CA VAL A 100 -5.69 1.69 12.61
C VAL A 100 -6.17 1.52 14.05
N ALA A 101 -7.47 1.36 14.28
CA ALA A 101 -8.03 1.17 15.62
C ALA A 101 -7.53 -0.12 16.30
N ALA A 102 -7.33 -1.19 15.52
CA ALA A 102 -6.78 -2.46 15.99
C ALA A 102 -5.26 -2.41 16.24
N GLY A 103 -4.56 -1.37 15.77
CA GLY A 103 -3.11 -1.27 15.84
C GLY A 103 -2.37 -2.09 14.77
N ASP A 104 -3.08 -2.64 13.80
CA ASP A 104 -2.50 -3.39 12.67
C ASP A 104 -1.79 -2.47 11.66
N VAL A 105 -2.12 -1.17 11.70
CA VAL A 105 -1.48 -0.12 10.90
C VAL A 105 -0.89 0.94 11.82
N VAL A 106 0.41 1.17 11.68
CA VAL A 106 1.08 2.32 12.30
C VAL A 106 1.05 3.48 11.31
N ALA A 107 0.21 4.49 11.58
CA ALA A 107 0.11 5.71 10.79
C ALA A 107 0.61 6.90 11.62
N SER A 108 1.73 7.51 11.21
CA SER A 108 2.38 8.61 11.93
C SER A 108 2.68 9.78 11.01
N GLY A 109 2.49 11.01 11.49
CA GLY A 109 2.67 12.24 10.72
C GLY A 109 1.40 12.66 9.97
N GLN A 110 1.51 13.74 9.20
CA GLN A 110 0.36 14.36 8.53
C GLN A 110 -0.01 13.61 7.25
N ARG A 111 -1.31 13.55 6.95
CA ARG A 111 -1.87 12.99 5.70
C ARG A 111 -1.62 11.48 5.51
N THR A 112 -1.45 10.75 6.60
CA THR A 112 -1.31 9.29 6.61
C THR A 112 -2.64 8.55 6.55
N ASP A 113 -3.78 9.23 6.61
CA ASP A 113 -5.08 8.62 6.36
C ASP A 113 -5.21 8.26 4.87
N LEU A 114 -5.24 6.96 4.58
CA LEU A 114 -5.34 6.43 3.22
C LEU A 114 -6.76 6.03 2.83
N THR A 115 -7.78 6.34 3.65
CA THR A 115 -9.19 5.95 3.41
C THR A 115 -9.66 6.36 2.01
N ALA A 116 -9.31 7.56 1.56
CA ALA A 116 -9.72 8.07 0.24
C ALA A 116 -8.97 7.43 -0.94
N LEU A 117 -7.92 6.66 -0.69
CA LEU A 117 -7.09 5.98 -1.70
C LEU A 117 -7.32 4.47 -1.74
N LEU A 118 -8.11 3.92 -0.82
CA LEU A 118 -8.38 2.49 -0.69
C LEU A 118 -9.89 2.22 -0.84
N PRO A 119 -10.29 1.04 -1.35
CA PRO A 119 -9.46 -0.02 -1.91
C PRO A 119 -8.94 0.29 -3.32
N LEU A 120 -7.84 -0.34 -3.72
CA LEU A 120 -7.25 -0.19 -5.06
C LEU A 120 -7.76 -1.24 -6.06
N VAL A 121 -8.12 -2.43 -5.57
CA VAL A 121 -8.57 -3.55 -6.40
C VAL A 121 -9.90 -4.04 -5.87
N LYS A 122 -10.95 -3.97 -6.69
CA LYS A 122 -12.23 -4.61 -6.37
C LYS A 122 -12.16 -6.07 -6.79
N ILE A 123 -12.36 -6.96 -5.83
CA ILE A 123 -12.40 -8.42 -6.05
C ILE A 123 -13.76 -8.86 -6.53
#